data_AF-A0A952K9J4-F1
#
_entry.id   AF-A0A952K9J4-F1
#
_cell.length_a   1.000
_cell.length_b   1.000
_cell.length_c   1.000
_cell.angle_alpha   90.00
_cell.angle_beta   90.00
_cell.angle_gamma   90.00
#
_symmetry.space_group_name_H-M   'P 1'
#
loop_
_entity.id
_entity.type
_entity.pdbx_description
1 polymer ?
#
loop_
_entity_poly.entity_id
_entity_poly.type
_entity_poly.pdbx_seq_one_letter_code
_entity_poly.pdbx_strand_id
1 'polypeptide(L)' 'ANPLATILSAAMMLRFSLNQPEAAARIEKAVDAVLSQGLRTPDIYSEGTTKVGTVQMGDAVVKALA' A
#
# COMPACT_ATOMS: atom_id res chain seq x y z
N ALA A 1 8.08 -9.46 -5.06
CA ALA A 1 8.16 -8.08 -5.58
C ALA A 1 7.37 -7.17 -4.66
N ASN A 2 7.61 -5.87 -4.70
CA ASN A 2 6.86 -4.90 -3.91
C ASN A 2 5.72 -4.30 -4.75
N PRO A 3 4.44 -4.52 -4.37
CA PRO A 3 3.32 -3.96 -5.13
C PRO A 3 3.04 -2.49 -4.78
N LEU A 4 3.62 -1.95 -3.71
CA LEU A 4 3.23 -0.65 -3.14
C LEU A 4 3.48 0.51 -4.11
N ALA A 5 4.58 0.48 -4.89
CA ALA A 5 4.88 1.52 -5.86
C ALA A 5 3.80 1.64 -6.96
N THR A 6 3.33 0.50 -7.48
CA THR A 6 2.26 0.46 -8.47
C THR A 6 0.92 0.88 -7.86
N ILE A 7 0.64 0.47 -6.62
CA ILE A 7 -0.58 0.88 -5.90
C ILE A 7 -0.60 2.40 -5.68
N LEU A 8 0.51 3.00 -5.25
CA LEU A 8 0.61 4.45 -5.08
C LEU A 8 0.56 5.20 -6.43
N SER A 9 1.02 4.57 -7.51
CA SER A 9 0.84 5.11 -8.86
C SER A 9 -0.64 5.14 -9.28
N ALA A 10 -1.44 4.14 -8.87
CA ALA A 10 -2.89 4.17 -9.05
C ALA A 10 -3.56 5.27 -8.19
N ALA A 11 -3.07 5.52 -6.96
CA ALA A 11 -3.52 6.66 -6.16
C ALA A 11 -3.22 8.01 -6.84
N MET A 12 -2.02 8.16 -7.42
CA MET A 12 -1.69 9.34 -8.23
C MET A 12 -2.61 9.48 -9.45
N MET A 13 -2.90 8.39 -10.16
CA MET A 13 -3.85 8.41 -11.28
C MET A 13 -5.24 8.86 -10.85
N LEU A 14 -5.76 8.35 -9.72
CA LEU A 14 -7.05 8.77 -9.15
C LEU A 14 -7.05 10.27 -8.86
N ARG A 15 -5.98 10.78 -8.24
CA ARG A 15 -5.85 12.19 -7.87
C ARG A 15 -5.75 13.12 -9.08
N PHE A 16 -4.86 12.82 -10.01
CA PHE A 16 -4.46 13.75 -11.07
C PHE A 16 -5.20 13.54 -12.39
N SER A 17 -5.60 12.31 -12.71
CA SER A 17 -6.23 11.99 -14.00
C SER A 17 -7.74 11.82 -13.90
N LEU A 18 -8.23 11.34 -12.75
CA LEU A 18 -9.65 10.99 -12.57
C LEU A 18 -10.41 11.94 -11.64
N ASN A 19 -9.75 12.96 -11.09
CA ASN A 19 -10.33 13.93 -10.15
C ASN A 19 -11.03 13.24 -8.94
N GLN A 20 -10.42 12.18 -8.41
CA GLN A 20 -10.89 11.43 -7.24
C GLN A 20 -9.88 11.52 -6.08
N PRO A 21 -9.66 12.72 -5.51
CA PRO A 21 -8.66 12.92 -4.45
C PRO A 21 -9.01 12.15 -3.16
N GLU A 22 -10.29 11.97 -2.85
CA GLU A 22 -10.72 11.21 -1.67
C GLU A 22 -10.39 9.72 -1.80
N ALA A 23 -10.61 9.13 -2.98
CA ALA A 23 -10.25 7.74 -3.26
C ALA A 23 -8.73 7.54 -3.21
N ALA A 24 -7.96 8.47 -3.77
CA ALA A 24 -6.50 8.47 -3.66
C ALA A 24 -6.03 8.51 -2.21
N ALA A 25 -6.58 9.41 -1.39
CA ALA A 25 -6.24 9.54 0.02
C ALA A 25 -6.59 8.27 0.83
N ARG A 26 -7.66 7.56 0.48
CA ARG A 26 -7.98 6.26 1.10
C ARG A 26 -6.92 5.20 0.81
N ILE A 27 -6.42 5.13 -0.42
CA ILE A 27 -5.34 4.19 -0.79
C ILE A 27 -4.04 4.55 -0.05
N GLU A 28 -3.67 5.82 -0.04
CA GLU A 28 -2.47 6.31 0.66
C GLU A 28 -2.52 5.94 2.15
N LYS A 29 -3.65 6.22 2.81
CA LYS A 29 -3.87 5.85 4.23
C LYS A 29 -3.81 4.34 4.47
N ALA A 30 -4.37 3.54 3.56
CA ALA A 30 -4.33 2.08 3.67
C ALA A 30 -2.90 1.55 3.58
N VAL A 31 -2.08 2.10 2.67
CA VAL A 31 -0.66 1.77 2.55
C VAL A 31 0.10 2.14 3.84
N ASP A 32 -0.13 3.34 4.36
CA ASP A 32 0.50 3.79 5.62
C ASP A 32 0.11 2.87 6.78
N ALA A 33 -1.16 2.52 6.91
CA ALA A 33 -1.65 1.62 7.96
C ALA A 33 -1.01 0.23 7.90
N VAL A 34 -0.85 -0.34 6.70
CA VAL A 34 -0.17 -1.62 6.49
C VAL A 34 1.31 -1.53 6.86
N LEU A 35 1.97 -0.41 6.53
CA LEU A 35 3.35 -0.20 6.92
C LEU A 35 3.50 0.01 8.43
N SER A 36 2.53 0.64 9.10
CA SER A 36 2.49 0.77 10.56
C SER A 36 2.26 -0.56 11.28
N GLN A 37 1.62 -1.54 10.63
CA GLN A 37 1.52 -2.93 11.14
C GLN A 37 2.84 -3.71 11.05
N GLY A 38 3.91 -3.09 10.51
CA GLY A 38 5.22 -3.73 10.37
C GLY A 38 5.29 -4.75 9.24
N LEU A 39 4.35 -4.76 8.30
CA LEU A 39 4.42 -5.65 7.14
C LEU A 39 5.40 -5.09 6.10
N ARG A 40 6.34 -5.91 5.61
CA ARG A 40 7.37 -5.50 4.64
C ARG A 40 7.60 -6.57 3.57
N THR A 41 7.71 -6.17 2.31
CA THR A 41 8.21 -7.07 1.26
C THR A 41 9.73 -7.23 1.34
N PRO A 42 10.34 -8.25 0.70
CA PRO A 42 11.77 -8.56 0.88
C PRO A 42 12.73 -7.42 0.58
N ASP A 43 12.35 -6.50 -0.30
CA ASP A 43 13.13 -5.33 -0.75
C ASP A 43 13.16 -4.17 0.26
N ILE A 44 12.18 -4.10 1.17
CA ILE A 44 12.07 -3.05 2.20
C ILE A 44 12.03 -3.65 3.62
N TYR A 45 12.42 -4.92 3.75
CA TYR A 45 12.44 -5.62 5.03
C TYR A 45 13.55 -5.07 5.93
N SER A 46 13.22 -4.90 7.21
CA SER A 46 14.17 -4.61 8.28
C SER A 46 13.93 -5.55 9.47
N GLU A 47 14.95 -5.76 10.29
CA GLU A 47 14.78 -6.52 11.54
C GLU A 47 13.65 -5.92 12.40
N GLY A 48 12.88 -6.79 13.05
CA GLY A 48 11.70 -6.40 13.82
C GLY A 48 10.42 -6.19 13.00
N THR A 49 10.46 -6.37 11.68
CA THR A 49 9.27 -6.33 10.81
C THR A 49 8.84 -7.74 10.37
N THR A 50 7.61 -7.86 9.87
CA THR A 50 7.06 -9.11 9.33
C THR A 50 7.26 -9.14 7.82
N LYS A 51 8.08 -10.09 7.35
CA LYS A 51 8.33 -10.29 5.92
C LYS A 51 7.13 -10.95 5.24
N VAL A 52 6.61 -10.33 4.18
CA VAL A 52 5.47 -10.83 3.39
C VAL A 52 5.77 -10.85 1.89
N GLY A 53 5.03 -11.67 1.14
CA GLY A 53 5.08 -11.69 -0.33
C GLY A 53 4.22 -10.61 -1.00
N THR A 54 4.28 -10.54 -2.34
CA THR A 54 3.52 -9.57 -3.14
C THR A 54 2.01 -9.66 -2.89
N VAL A 55 1.45 -10.87 -2.93
CA VAL A 55 0.00 -11.12 -2.78
C VAL A 55 -0.46 -10.72 -1.38
N GLN A 56 0.25 -11.20 -0.35
CA GLN A 56 -0.05 -10.88 1.05
C GLN A 56 0.00 -9.37 1.33
N MET A 57 0.94 -8.65 0.74
CA MET A 57 1.01 -7.19 0.84
C MET A 57 -0.21 -6.53 0.18
N GLY A 58 -0.62 -6.97 -1.01
CA GLY A 58 -1.82 -6.48 -1.68
C GLY A 58 -3.09 -6.74 -0.88
N ASP A 59 -3.26 -7.95 -0.35
CA ASP A 59 -4.40 -8.34 0.49
C ASP A 59 -4.47 -7.49 1.76
N ALA A 60 -3.31 -7.19 2.38
CA ALA A 60 -3.25 -6.32 3.54
C ALA A 60 -3.72 -4.90 3.23
N VAL A 61 -3.30 -4.34 2.08
CA VAL A 61 -3.76 -3.00 1.63
C VAL A 61 -5.26 -2.99 1.38
N VAL A 62 -5.81 -4.02 0.72
CA VAL A 62 -7.26 -4.11 0.48
C VAL A 62 -8.04 -4.19 1.80
N LYS A 63 -7.57 -4.98 2.77
CA LYS A 63 -8.18 -5.06 4.11
C LYS A 63 -8.13 -3.73 4.86
N ALA A 64 -7.09 -2.92 4.65
CA ALA A 64 -6.91 -1.62 5.29
C ALA A 64 -7.72 -0.47 4.63
N LEU A 65 -8.45 -0.72 3.54
CA LEU A 65 -9.35 0.26 2.91
C LEU A 65 -10.73 0.40 3.58
N ALA A 66 -10.99 -0.45 4.58
CA ALA A 66 -12.24 -0.51 5.35
C ALA A 66 -12.51 0.78 6.15
#